data_AF-A0A328YBH4-F1
#
_entry.id   AF-A0A328YBH4-F1
#
_cell.length_a   1.000
_cell.length_b   1.000
_cell.length_c   1.000
_cell.angle_alpha   90.00
_cell.angle_beta   90.00
_cell.angle_gamma   90.00
#
_symmetry.space_group_name_H-M   'P 1'
#
loop_
_entity.id
_entity.type
_entity.pdbx_description
1 polymer ?
#
loop_
_entity_poly.entity_id
_entity_poly.type
_entity_poly.pdbx_seq_one_letter_code
_entity_poly.pdbx_strand_id
1 'polypeptide(L)'
;KLEGVRILMSGQKRGITRTLKAMIRRRSAIEPAIGHMKMDGRLGRNPLKGALGDALHAVMCGAGHNLRMILAALRLLCARLGLSMQAVIAALIAPSLNNRPACG
;
A
#
# COMPACT_ATOMS: atom_id res chain seq x y z
N LYS A 1 -11.91 -34.40 2.69
CA LYS A 1 -12.87 -33.66 1.82
C LYS A 1 -13.96 -33.11 2.74
N LEU A 2 -14.30 -31.83 2.61
CA LEU A 2 -15.46 -31.28 3.33
C LEU A 2 -16.69 -31.58 2.48
N GLU A 3 -17.65 -32.32 3.04
CA GLU A 3 -18.93 -32.63 2.40
C GLU A 3 -19.65 -31.32 2.01
N GLY A 4 -20.17 -31.26 0.78
CA GLY A 4 -20.89 -30.08 0.27
C GLY A 4 -20.06 -28.84 -0.11
N VAL A 5 -18.74 -28.82 0.13
CA VAL A 5 -17.88 -27.65 -0.18
C VAL A 5 -17.02 -27.88 -1.41
N ARG A 6 -17.17 -27.02 -2.42
CA ARG A 6 -16.33 -27.02 -3.61
C ARG A 6 -15.09 -26.15 -3.41
N ILE A 7 -13.92 -26.78 -3.24
CA ILE A 7 -12.63 -26.09 -3.10
C ILE A 7 -12.09 -25.75 -4.50
N LEU A 8 -11.75 -24.48 -4.72
CA LEU A 8 -11.15 -23.98 -5.96
C LEU A 8 -9.70 -23.57 -5.71
N MET A 9 -8.77 -24.08 -6.53
CA MET A 9 -7.34 -23.79 -6.40
C MET A 9 -6.87 -22.79 -7.47
N SER A 10 -5.83 -22.02 -7.13
CA SER A 10 -5.11 -21.21 -8.10
C SER A 10 -4.54 -22.10 -9.22
N GLY A 11 -4.64 -21.67 -10.48
CA GLY A 11 -4.15 -22.43 -11.63
C GLY A 11 -5.07 -23.54 -12.15
N GLN A 12 -6.21 -23.80 -11.51
CA GLN A 12 -7.21 -24.74 -12.02
C GLN A 12 -7.76 -24.26 -13.38
N LYS A 13 -7.73 -25.13 -14.40
CA LYS A 13 -8.13 -24.78 -15.79
C LYS A 13 -9.54 -25.22 -16.16
N ARG A 14 -10.03 -26.35 -15.60
CA ARG A 14 -11.32 -26.96 -15.95
C ARG A 14 -12.41 -26.63 -14.92
N GLY A 15 -13.65 -26.46 -15.39
CA GLY A 15 -14.84 -26.23 -14.55
C GLY A 15 -14.89 -24.86 -13.87
N ILE A 16 -14.12 -23.87 -14.35
CA ILE A 16 -14.09 -22.52 -13.77
C ILE A 16 -14.78 -21.55 -14.73
N THR A 17 -15.82 -20.87 -14.22
CA THR A 17 -16.49 -19.79 -14.94
C THR A 17 -15.59 -18.55 -14.97
N ARG A 18 -15.84 -17.64 -15.92
CA ARG A 18 -15.09 -16.37 -16.02
C ARG A 18 -15.12 -15.58 -14.71
N THR A 19 -16.26 -15.56 -14.02
CA THR A 19 -16.43 -14.90 -12.72
C THR A 19 -15.56 -15.53 -11.64
N LEU A 20 -15.59 -16.87 -11.51
CA LEU A 20 -14.75 -17.59 -10.54
C LEU A 20 -13.26 -17.37 -10.81
N LYS A 21 -12.84 -17.35 -12.09
CA LYS A 21 -11.46 -17.05 -12.48
C LYS A 21 -11.04 -15.64 -12.03
N ALA A 22 -11.91 -14.65 -12.18
CA ALA A 22 -11.65 -13.29 -11.74
C ALA A 22 -11.54 -13.19 -10.20
N MET A 23 -12.41 -13.90 -9.46
CA MET A 23 -12.36 -13.96 -7.99
C MET A 23 -11.06 -14.61 -7.51
N ILE A 24 -10.64 -15.73 -8.10
CA ILE A 24 -9.37 -16.39 -7.77
C ILE A 24 -8.20 -15.45 -8.05
N ARG A 25 -8.18 -14.77 -9.20
CA ARG A 25 -7.09 -13.83 -9.55
C ARG A 25 -7.02 -12.65 -8.58
N ARG A 26 -8.15 -12.07 -8.18
CA ARG A 26 -8.21 -11.00 -7.16
C ARG A 26 -7.67 -11.49 -5.82
N ARG A 27 -8.03 -12.71 -5.41
CA ARG A 27 -7.48 -13.33 -4.19
C ARG A 27 -5.98 -13.53 -4.29
N SER A 28 -5.46 -14.05 -5.41
CA SER A 28 -4.02 -14.29 -5.57
C SER A 28 -3.18 -13.02 -5.45
N ALA A 29 -3.74 -11.83 -5.69
CA ALA A 29 -3.04 -10.56 -5.51
C ALA A 29 -2.72 -10.24 -4.04
N ILE A 30 -3.36 -10.92 -3.07
CA ILE A 30 -3.08 -10.71 -1.64
C ILE A 30 -1.87 -11.51 -1.16
N GLU A 31 -1.52 -12.62 -1.84
CA GLU A 31 -0.45 -13.53 -1.42
C GLU A 31 0.91 -12.81 -1.33
N PRO A 32 1.32 -11.97 -2.31
CA PRO A 32 2.53 -11.17 -2.18
C PRO A 32 2.51 -10.23 -0.98
N ALA A 33 1.37 -9.58 -0.71
CA ALA A 33 1.23 -8.68 0.42
C ALA A 33 1.38 -9.43 1.76
N ILE A 34 0.79 -10.63 1.89
CA ILE A 34 0.98 -11.49 3.05
C ILE A 34 2.45 -11.93 3.18
N GLY A 35 3.11 -12.26 2.08
CA GLY A 35 4.54 -12.58 2.04
C GLY A 35 5.40 -11.44 2.59
N HIS A 36 5.19 -10.22 2.10
CA HIS A 36 5.85 -9.02 2.62
C HIS A 36 5.50 -8.77 4.09
N MET A 37 4.26 -8.96 4.51
CA MET A 37 3.91 -8.81 5.92
C MET A 37 4.64 -9.82 6.83
N LYS A 38 4.83 -11.06 6.37
CA LYS A 38 5.60 -12.08 7.10
C LYS A 38 7.08 -11.71 7.23
N MET A 39 7.71 -11.30 6.13
CA MET A 39 9.15 -11.01 6.07
C MET A 39 9.48 -9.61 6.61
N ASP A 40 8.87 -8.58 6.04
CA ASP A 40 9.16 -7.17 6.29
C ASP A 40 8.26 -6.59 7.39
N GLY A 41 6.99 -7.03 7.42
CA GLY A 41 5.95 -6.55 8.34
C GLY A 41 6.00 -7.14 9.76
N ARG A 42 7.04 -7.90 10.11
CA ARG A 42 7.25 -8.56 11.41
C ARG A 42 6.16 -9.55 11.82
N LEU A 43 5.27 -9.93 10.91
CA LEU A 43 4.23 -10.94 11.18
C LEU A 43 4.84 -12.34 11.38
N GLY A 44 6.02 -12.61 10.79
CA GLY A 44 6.69 -13.91 10.92
C GLY A 44 7.31 -14.22 12.29
N ARG A 45 7.34 -13.24 13.22
CA ARG A 45 7.84 -13.43 14.59
C ARG A 45 6.92 -12.73 15.58
N ASN A 46 6.18 -13.51 16.36
CA ASN A 46 5.33 -12.97 17.42
C ASN A 46 6.07 -12.95 18.77
N PRO A 47 6.31 -11.78 19.39
CA PRO A 47 6.89 -11.69 20.74
C PRO A 47 5.86 -11.94 21.86
N LEU A 48 4.56 -11.91 21.55
CA LEU A 48 3.48 -12.11 22.52
C LEU A 48 3.24 -13.61 22.75
N LYS A 49 2.80 -13.97 23.97
CA LYS A 49 2.54 -15.36 24.35
C LYS A 49 1.06 -15.70 24.22
N GLY A 50 0.79 -16.93 23.76
CA GLY A 50 -0.54 -17.53 23.71
C GLY A 50 -1.42 -17.03 22.57
N ALA A 51 -2.55 -17.70 22.35
CA ALA A 51 -3.43 -17.50 21.21
C ALA A 51 -4.01 -16.06 21.13
N LEU A 52 -4.31 -15.44 22.27
CA LEU A 52 -4.74 -14.05 22.32
C LEU A 52 -3.61 -13.12 21.83
N GLY A 53 -2.37 -13.38 22.24
CA GLY A 53 -1.19 -12.65 21.78
C GLY A 53 -0.97 -12.81 20.28
N ASP A 54 -1.12 -14.02 19.74
CA ASP A 54 -1.05 -14.27 18.29
C ASP A 54 -2.08 -13.46 17.50
N ALA A 55 -3.33 -13.44 17.98
CA ALA A 55 -4.41 -12.68 17.35
C ALA A 55 -4.13 -11.17 17.39
N LEU A 56 -3.74 -10.64 18.55
CA LEU A 56 -3.42 -9.21 18.71
C LEU A 56 -2.23 -8.80 17.84
N HIS A 57 -1.15 -9.58 17.85
CA HIS A 57 0.03 -9.28 17.03
C HIS A 57 -0.30 -9.26 15.54
N ALA A 58 -1.08 -10.24 15.06
CA ALA A 58 -1.50 -10.29 13.66
C ALA A 58 -2.32 -9.07 13.25
N VAL A 59 -3.29 -8.66 14.07
CA VAL A 59 -4.12 -7.46 13.83
C VAL A 59 -3.25 -6.21 13.83
N MET A 60 -2.34 -6.05 14.78
CA MET A 60 -1.47 -4.87 14.88
C MET A 60 -0.45 -4.79 13.74
N CYS A 61 0.12 -5.92 13.31
CA CYS A 61 0.97 -5.98 12.12
C CYS A 61 0.20 -5.52 10.87
N GLY A 62 -1.04 -5.99 10.70
CA GLY A 62 -1.92 -5.56 9.61
C GLY A 62 -2.26 -4.07 9.67
N ALA A 63 -2.64 -3.56 10.85
CA ALA A 63 -2.91 -2.13 11.05
C ALA A 63 -1.69 -1.27 10.71
N GLY A 64 -0.50 -1.67 11.17
CA GLY A 64 0.76 -0.99 10.84
C GLY A 64 1.06 -0.99 9.34
N HIS A 65 0.74 -2.06 8.62
CA HIS A 65 0.88 -2.10 7.16
C HIS A 65 -0.04 -1.07 6.47
N ASN A 66 -1.30 -1.01 6.87
CA ASN A 66 -2.26 -0.04 6.34
C ASN A 66 -1.83 1.41 6.62
N LEU A 67 -1.33 1.69 7.83
CA LEU A 67 -0.81 3.01 8.19
C LEU A 67 0.38 3.41 7.32
N ARG A 68 1.31 2.49 7.01
CA ARG A 68 2.43 2.77 6.10
C ARG A 68 1.96 3.14 4.70
N MET A 69 0.93 2.47 4.18
CA MET A 69 0.34 2.81 2.88
C MET A 69 -0.27 4.22 2.88
N ILE A 70 -1.05 4.56 3.91
CA ILE A 70 -1.64 5.90 4.05
C ILE A 70 -0.54 6.96 4.10
N LEU A 71 0.49 6.75 4.93
CA LEU A 71 1.60 7.69 5.06
C LEU A 71 2.41 7.81 3.76
N ALA A 72 2.56 6.74 2.97
CA ALA A 72 3.22 6.80 1.67
C ALA A 72 2.41 7.65 0.67
N ALA A 73 1.08 7.47 0.64
CA ALA A 73 0.19 8.27 -0.20
C ALA A 73 0.23 9.75 0.20
N LEU A 74 0.19 10.05 1.50
CA LEU A 74 0.30 11.42 2.02
C LEU A 74 1.65 12.05 1.66
N ARG A 75 2.77 11.33 1.80
CA ARG A 75 4.10 11.82 1.41
C ARG A 75 4.14 12.19 -0.08
N LEU A 76 3.57 11.35 -0.94
CA LEU A 76 3.50 11.62 -2.38
C LEU A 76 2.63 12.85 -2.68
N LEU A 77 1.49 12.99 -2.01
CA LEU A 77 0.63 14.16 -2.13
C LEU A 77 1.36 15.44 -1.71
N CYS A 78 1.99 15.43 -0.52
CA CYS A 78 2.78 16.57 -0.03
C CYS A 78 3.91 16.93 -1.00
N ALA A 79 4.62 15.95 -1.57
CA ALA A 79 5.67 16.20 -2.55
C ALA A 79 5.12 16.90 -3.81
N ARG A 80 3.97 16.43 -4.34
CA ARG A 80 3.31 17.04 -5.51
C ARG A 80 2.87 18.49 -5.24
N LEU A 81 2.29 18.73 -4.07
CA LEU A 81 1.88 20.07 -3.65
C LEU A 81 3.09 20.99 -3.43
N GLY A 82 4.17 20.48 -2.82
CA GLY A 82 5.40 21.24 -2.64
C GLY A 82 6.05 21.65 -3.95
N LEU A 83 6.18 20.72 -4.91
CA LEU A 83 6.73 20.99 -6.25
C LEU A 83 5.90 22.03 -7.01
N SER A 84 4.57 21.90 -7.01
CA SER A 84 3.70 22.87 -7.66
C SER A 84 3.79 24.25 -7.01
N MET A 85 3.84 24.31 -5.67
CA MET A 85 3.98 25.57 -4.94
C MET A 85 5.33 26.26 -5.24
N GLN A 86 6.42 25.50 -5.34
CA GLN A 86 7.73 26.05 -5.72
C GLN A 86 7.70 26.71 -7.10
N ALA A 87 7.03 26.10 -8.08
CA ALA A 87 6.87 26.67 -9.42
C ALA A 87 6.09 28.00 -9.39
N VAL A 88 4.99 28.05 -8.62
CA VAL A 88 4.19 29.27 -8.45
C VAL A 88 5.00 30.37 -7.76
N ILE A 89 5.69 30.06 -6.66
CA ILE A 89 6.53 31.02 -5.94
C ILE A 89 7.64 31.56 -6.85
N ALA A 90 8.32 30.69 -7.61
CA ALA A 90 9.36 31.13 -8.55
C ALA A 90 8.80 32.08 -9.63
N ALA A 91 7.62 31.77 -10.17
CA ALA A 91 6.95 32.62 -11.16
C ALA A 91 6.51 33.99 -10.58
N LEU A 92 6.12 34.04 -9.30
CA LEU A 92 5.76 35.29 -8.63
C LEU A 92 6.99 36.14 -8.25
N ILE A 93 8.12 35.52 -7.93
CA ILE A 93 9.35 36.23 -7.58
C ILE A 93 10.12 36.70 -8.83
N ALA A 94 10.09 35.95 -9.93
CA ALA A 94 10.85 36.26 -11.15
C ALA A 94 10.64 37.71 -11.68
N PRO A 95 9.42 38.28 -11.72
CA PRO A 95 9.20 39.68 -12.11
C PRO A 95 9.85 40.69 -11.16
N SER A 96 9.95 40.37 -9.86
CA SER A 96 10.52 41.26 -8.83
C SER A 96 12.05 41.33 -8.87
N LEU A 97 12.72 40.33 -9.46
CA LEU A 97 14.16 40.36 -9.71
C LEU A 97 14.50 41.07 -11.03
N ASN A 98 13.66 40.93 -12.06
CA ASN A 98 13.86 41.58 -13.36
C ASN A 98 13.60 43.10 -13.35
N ASN A 99 12.81 43.62 -12.40
CA ASN A 99 12.50 45.04 -12.26
C ASN A 99 13.51 45.83 -11.41
N ARG A 100 14.63 45.24 -10.98
CA ARG A 100 15.69 46.01 -10.32
C ARG A 100 16.43 46.84 -11.38
N PRO A 101 16.45 48.18 -11.30
CA PRO A 101 17.19 48.99 -12.25
C PRO A 101 18.66 48.60 -12.18
N ALA A 102 19.28 48.38 -13.34
CA ALA A 102 20.72 48.27 -13.44
C ALA A 102 21.31 49.59 -12.93
N CYS A 103 21.86 49.59 -11.72
CA CYS A 103 22.64 50.72 -11.23
C CYS A 103 23.85 50.87 -12.16
N GLY A 104 23.88 51.98 -12.91
CA GLY A 104 25.08 52.49 -13.57
C GLY A 104 26.02 53.19 -12.58
#